data_AF-A0A534PC64-F1
#
_entry.id   AF-A0A534PC64-F1
#
_cell.length_a   1.000
_cell.length_b   1.000
_cell.length_c   1.000
_cell.angle_alpha   90.00
_cell.angle_beta   90.00
_cell.angle_gamma   90.00
#
_symmetry.space_group_name_H-M   'P 1'
#
loop_
_entity.id
_entity.type
_entity.pdbx_description
1 polymer ?
#
loop_
_entity_poly.entity_id
_entity_poly.type
_entity_poly.pdbx_seq_one_letter_code
_entity_poly.pdbx_strand_id
1 'polypeptide(L)'
;MSYSASVPAAWASVARIEQTSMGHILRGLHAQGATFLLAVAGLHLLQTALFGAYRAPREVTWWLGLVLLALLLAFCLTGSLLPWDERGYWATRVTVGIAGTTPLVGAPLERLLTGGHQFGNLTLTRFYAVHAMLLPLLLIAFGVAHVAAMRRHGITAS
;
A
#
# COMPACT_ATOMS: atom_id res chain seq x y z
N MET A 1 7.17 21.40 -5.27
CA MET A 1 7.05 19.92 -5.28
C MET A 1 5.90 19.50 -4.35
N SER A 2 4.66 19.90 -4.65
CA SER A 2 3.51 19.57 -3.81
C SER A 2 2.41 18.92 -4.64
N TYR A 3 1.85 17.85 -4.09
CA TYR A 3 0.70 17.15 -4.65
C TYR A 3 -0.60 17.80 -4.16
N SER A 4 -1.63 17.85 -5.02
CA SER A 4 -2.96 18.34 -4.64
C SER A 4 -3.98 17.19 -4.67
N ALA A 5 -4.51 16.83 -3.50
CA ALA A 5 -5.48 15.75 -3.34
C ALA A 5 -6.92 16.20 -3.67
N SER A 6 -7.10 16.85 -4.83
CA SER A 6 -8.40 17.27 -5.34
C SER A 6 -8.59 16.85 -6.79
N VAL A 7 -9.75 16.32 -7.15
CA VAL A 7 -10.06 15.81 -8.50
C VAL A 7 -9.66 16.77 -9.63
N PRO A 8 -10.03 18.08 -9.62
CA PRO A 8 -9.68 18.98 -10.73
C PRO A 8 -8.18 19.28 -10.83
N ALA A 9 -7.39 19.03 -9.79
CA ALA A 9 -5.98 19.41 -9.75
C ALA A 9 -5.00 18.23 -9.59
N ALA A 10 -5.47 17.02 -9.27
CA ALA A 10 -4.60 15.90 -8.91
C ALA A 10 -3.64 15.56 -10.04
N TRP A 11 -4.19 15.28 -11.22
CA TRP A 11 -3.42 14.96 -12.42
C TRP A 11 -2.45 16.09 -12.80
N ALA A 12 -2.94 17.34 -12.84
CA ALA A 12 -2.12 18.50 -13.19
C ALA A 12 -0.99 18.75 -12.17
N SER A 13 -1.23 18.47 -10.88
CA SER A 13 -0.22 18.59 -9.83
C SER A 13 0.90 17.56 -9.99
N VAL A 14 0.57 16.33 -10.40
CA VAL A 14 1.56 15.28 -10.71
C VAL A 14 2.38 15.65 -11.94
N ALA A 15 1.74 16.11 -13.01
CA ALA A 15 2.44 16.59 -14.21
C ALA A 15 3.41 17.74 -13.88
N ARG A 16 2.99 18.66 -13.01
CA ARG A 16 3.84 19.76 -12.52
C ARG A 16 5.04 19.26 -11.71
N ILE A 17 4.85 18.26 -10.84
CA ILE A 17 5.95 17.65 -10.09
C ILE A 17 7.00 17.09 -11.06
N GLU A 18 6.57 16.40 -12.10
CA GLU A 18 7.48 15.79 -13.09
C GLU A 18 8.38 16.82 -13.79
N GLN A 19 7.86 18.02 -14.02
CA GLN A 19 8.58 19.15 -14.64
C GLN A 19 9.54 19.88 -13.68
N THR A 20 9.50 19.61 -12.37
CA THR A 20 10.45 20.22 -11.42
C THR A 20 11.83 19.57 -11.53
N SER A 21 12.86 20.28 -11.07
CA SER A 21 14.23 19.72 -10.99
C SER A 21 14.22 18.40 -10.22
N MET A 22 14.70 17.33 -10.84
CA MET A 22 14.71 15.95 -10.32
C MET A 22 13.32 15.34 -10.04
N GLY A 23 12.22 16.02 -10.38
CA GLY A 23 10.87 15.55 -10.10
C GLY A 23 10.52 14.25 -10.83
N HIS A 24 10.93 14.11 -12.09
CA HIS A 24 10.82 12.87 -12.85
C HIS A 24 11.59 11.71 -12.21
N ILE A 25 12.78 11.96 -11.66
CA ILE A 25 13.57 10.95 -10.94
C ILE A 25 12.85 10.51 -9.67
N LEU A 26 12.39 11.47 -8.85
CA LEU A 26 11.67 11.17 -7.61
C LEU A 26 10.40 10.35 -7.89
N ARG A 27 9.63 10.72 -8.91
CA ARG A 27 8.42 10.01 -9.30
C ARG A 27 8.72 8.61 -9.85
N GLY A 28 9.77 8.49 -10.68
CA GLY A 28 10.24 7.21 -11.21
C GLY A 28 10.72 6.27 -10.09
N LEU A 29 11.54 6.76 -9.15
CA LEU A 29 11.98 6.01 -7.98
C LEU A 29 10.82 5.60 -7.09
N HIS A 30 9.83 6.46 -6.89
CA HIS A 30 8.67 6.12 -6.07
C HIS A 30 7.82 5.01 -6.72
N ALA A 31 7.49 5.14 -8.01
CA ALA A 31 6.69 4.16 -8.73
C ALA A 31 7.40 2.80 -8.91
N GLN A 32 8.66 2.83 -9.36
CA GLN A 32 9.43 1.60 -9.57
C GLN A 32 9.91 1.00 -8.25
N GLY A 33 10.23 1.84 -7.26
CA GLY A 33 10.56 1.41 -5.91
C GLY A 33 9.40 0.68 -5.24
N ALA A 34 8.16 1.11 -5.43
CA ALA A 34 6.99 0.37 -4.92
C ALA A 34 6.89 -1.04 -5.53
N THR A 35 7.08 -1.17 -6.85
CA THR A 35 7.04 -2.46 -7.54
C THR A 35 8.19 -3.37 -7.10
N PHE A 36 9.41 -2.81 -6.99
CA PHE A 36 10.58 -3.53 -6.52
C PHE A 36 10.42 -4.02 -5.07
N LEU A 37 9.93 -3.15 -4.18
CA LEU A 37 9.69 -3.49 -2.77
C LEU A 37 8.68 -4.64 -2.64
N LEU A 38 7.58 -4.60 -3.40
CA LEU A 38 6.58 -5.66 -3.39
C LEU A 38 7.17 -6.98 -3.91
N ALA A 39 7.97 -6.95 -4.97
CA ALA A 39 8.65 -8.13 -5.50
C ALA A 39 9.62 -8.74 -4.48
N VAL A 40 10.47 -7.92 -3.86
CA VAL A 40 11.42 -8.37 -2.82
C VAL A 40 10.68 -8.91 -1.60
N ALA A 41 9.59 -8.28 -1.16
CA ALA A 41 8.77 -8.78 -0.06
C ALA A 41 8.14 -10.13 -0.39
N GLY A 42 7.65 -10.32 -1.62
CA GLY A 42 7.15 -11.61 -2.09
C GLY A 42 8.23 -12.70 -2.12
N LEU A 43 9.43 -12.37 -2.62
CA LEU A 43 10.57 -13.29 -2.59
C LEU A 43 11.00 -13.63 -1.16
N HIS A 44 10.98 -12.66 -0.25
CA HIS A 44 11.27 -12.88 1.17
C HIS A 44 10.23 -13.81 1.83
N LEU A 45 8.94 -13.64 1.52
CA LEU A 45 7.88 -14.54 1.99
C LEU A 45 8.09 -15.96 1.43
N LEU A 46 8.39 -16.07 0.14
CA LEU A 46 8.66 -17.37 -0.49
C LEU A 46 9.87 -18.06 0.15
N GLN A 47 10.97 -17.34 0.33
CA GLN A 47 12.16 -17.83 1.03
C GLN A 47 11.78 -18.36 2.42
N THR A 48 11.13 -17.54 3.25
CA THR A 48 10.79 -17.92 4.63
C THR A 48 9.87 -19.15 4.68
N ALA A 49 8.98 -19.31 3.71
CA ALA A 49 8.15 -20.51 3.56
C ALA A 49 8.97 -21.75 3.15
N LEU A 50 9.82 -21.63 2.12
CA LEU A 50 10.63 -22.73 1.59
C LEU A 50 11.64 -23.27 2.61
N PHE A 51 12.30 -22.38 3.36
CA PHE A 51 13.26 -22.77 4.40
C PHE A 51 12.60 -23.11 5.75
N GLY A 52 11.27 -23.09 5.83
CA GLY A 52 10.55 -23.39 7.08
C GLY A 52 10.86 -22.41 8.22
N ALA A 53 11.34 -21.20 7.91
CA ALA A 53 11.77 -20.21 8.90
C ALA A 53 10.60 -19.63 9.73
N TYR A 54 9.36 -19.92 9.35
CA TYR A 54 8.15 -19.56 10.07
C TYR A 54 7.81 -20.49 11.25
N ARG A 55 8.45 -21.66 11.34
CA ARG A 55 8.16 -22.67 12.37
C ARG A 55 8.56 -22.17 13.76
N ALA A 56 8.06 -22.86 14.80
CA ALA A 56 8.39 -22.60 16.19
C ALA A 56 9.90 -22.37 16.39
N PRO A 57 10.33 -21.32 17.13
CA PRO A 57 9.53 -20.34 17.90
C PRO A 57 9.24 -19.02 17.14
N ARG A 58 9.18 -19.02 15.80
CA ARG A 58 9.13 -17.80 14.96
C ARG A 58 7.77 -17.50 14.33
N GLU A 59 6.69 -18.09 14.84
CA GLU A 59 5.33 -17.95 14.29
C GLU A 59 4.85 -16.50 14.33
N VAL A 60 5.20 -15.75 15.39
CA VAL A 60 4.83 -14.33 15.51
C VAL A 60 5.49 -13.50 14.42
N THR A 61 6.76 -13.74 14.12
CA THR A 61 7.48 -13.06 13.03
C THR A 61 6.80 -13.33 11.68
N TRP A 62 6.36 -14.57 11.45
CA TRP A 62 5.62 -14.95 10.24
C TRP A 62 4.30 -14.20 10.09
N TRP A 63 3.46 -14.17 11.13
CA TRP A 63 2.20 -13.43 11.09
C TRP A 63 2.41 -11.93 10.88
N LEU A 64 3.41 -11.33 11.53
CA LEU A 64 3.79 -9.94 11.29
C LEU A 64 4.25 -9.72 9.84
N GLY A 65 4.97 -10.68 9.26
CA GLY A 65 5.37 -10.64 7.85
C GLY A 65 4.18 -10.67 6.88
N LEU A 66 3.16 -11.50 7.15
CA LEU A 66 1.92 -11.52 6.38
C LEU A 66 1.14 -10.21 6.49
N VAL A 67 1.07 -9.62 7.69
CA VAL A 67 0.44 -8.30 7.88
C VAL A 67 1.20 -7.22 7.11
N LEU A 68 2.54 -7.23 7.17
CA LEU A 68 3.37 -6.29 6.41
C LEU A 68 3.16 -6.43 4.90
N LEU A 69 3.06 -7.64 4.37
CA LEU A 69 2.76 -7.87 2.96
C LEU A 69 1.39 -7.31 2.58
N ALA A 70 0.37 -7.52 3.41
CA ALA A 70 -0.97 -6.95 3.20
C ALA A 70 -0.93 -5.41 3.22
N LEU A 71 -0.15 -4.80 4.12
CA LEU A 71 0.06 -3.35 4.14
C LEU A 71 0.74 -2.85 2.86
N LEU A 72 1.75 -3.54 2.34
CA LEU A 72 2.40 -3.17 1.07
C LEU A 72 1.43 -3.24 -0.12
N LEU A 73 0.57 -4.25 -0.17
CA LEU A 73 -0.49 -4.33 -1.18
C LEU A 73 -1.48 -3.15 -1.04
N ALA A 74 -1.84 -2.78 0.19
CA ALA A 74 -2.69 -1.61 0.44
C ALA A 74 -2.02 -0.30 0.00
N PHE A 75 -0.69 -0.15 0.17
CA PHE A 75 0.06 0.98 -0.36
C PHE A 75 -0.01 1.05 -1.89
N CYS A 76 0.20 -0.08 -2.56
CA CYS A 76 0.12 -0.13 -4.02
C CYS A 76 -1.26 0.28 -4.53
N LEU A 77 -2.33 -0.24 -3.91
CA LEU A 77 -3.70 0.11 -4.28
C LEU A 77 -3.97 1.61 -4.04
N THR A 78 -3.71 2.09 -2.83
CA THR A 78 -4.05 3.48 -2.45
C THR A 78 -3.22 4.52 -3.20
N GLY A 79 -1.95 4.22 -3.47
CA GLY A 79 -1.06 5.10 -4.22
C GLY A 79 -1.38 5.15 -5.71
N SER A 80 -1.86 4.04 -6.29
CA SER A 80 -2.21 3.98 -7.71
C SER A 80 -3.37 4.92 -8.09
N LEU A 81 -4.24 5.25 -7.14
CA LEU A 81 -5.35 6.18 -7.36
C LEU A 81 -4.91 7.65 -7.42
N LEU A 82 -3.80 8.02 -6.75
CA LEU A 82 -3.44 9.42 -6.51
C LEU A 82 -3.16 10.25 -7.77
N PRO A 83 -2.55 9.71 -8.85
CA PRO A 83 -2.42 10.45 -10.10
C PRO A 83 -3.75 10.83 -10.76
N TRP A 84 -4.84 10.16 -10.38
CA TRP A 84 -6.19 10.35 -10.93
C TRP A 84 -6.24 10.22 -12.46
N ASP A 85 -5.48 9.25 -13.00
CA ASP A 85 -5.53 8.84 -14.39
C ASP A 85 -6.56 7.71 -14.59
N GLU A 86 -6.93 7.43 -15.84
CA GLU A 86 -7.96 6.41 -16.14
C GLU A 86 -7.59 5.04 -15.60
N ARG A 87 -6.30 4.68 -15.68
CA ARG A 87 -5.80 3.39 -15.20
C ARG A 87 -5.97 3.25 -13.69
N GLY A 88 -5.47 4.20 -12.91
CA GLY A 88 -5.56 4.18 -11.44
C GLY A 88 -7.01 4.25 -10.95
N TYR A 89 -7.81 5.10 -11.60
CA TYR A 89 -9.23 5.26 -11.28
C TYR A 89 -10.01 3.97 -11.50
N TRP A 90 -9.92 3.36 -12.69
CA TRP A 90 -10.67 2.15 -12.99
C TRP A 90 -10.18 0.95 -12.22
N ALA A 91 -8.86 0.77 -12.05
CA ALA A 91 -8.30 -0.30 -11.24
C ALA A 91 -8.85 -0.25 -9.82
N THR A 92 -8.81 0.93 -9.19
CA THR A 92 -9.29 1.10 -7.82
C THR A 92 -10.80 0.89 -7.72
N ARG A 93 -11.58 1.40 -8.68
CA ARG A 93 -13.04 1.19 -8.69
C ARG A 93 -13.41 -0.28 -8.75
N VAL A 94 -12.73 -1.06 -9.59
CA VAL A 94 -12.95 -2.51 -9.69
C VAL A 94 -12.56 -3.20 -8.39
N THR A 95 -11.39 -2.89 -7.82
CA THR A 95 -10.95 -3.51 -6.55
C THR A 95 -11.91 -3.21 -5.40
N VAL A 96 -12.37 -1.96 -5.26
CA VAL A 96 -13.35 -1.57 -4.24
C VAL A 96 -14.69 -2.25 -4.47
N GLY A 97 -15.15 -2.35 -5.72
CA GLY A 97 -16.38 -3.08 -6.05
C GLY A 97 -16.30 -4.58 -5.71
N ILE A 98 -15.17 -5.23 -5.98
CA ILE A 98 -14.92 -6.61 -5.57
C ILE A 98 -14.96 -6.73 -4.04
N ALA A 99 -14.29 -5.84 -3.31
CA ALA A 99 -14.35 -5.82 -1.85
C ALA A 99 -15.78 -5.64 -1.32
N GLY A 100 -16.59 -4.86 -2.03
CA GLY A 100 -18.02 -4.65 -1.77
C GLY A 100 -18.87 -5.92 -1.82
N THR A 101 -18.44 -6.96 -2.55
CA THR A 101 -19.14 -8.26 -2.62
C THR A 101 -18.95 -9.14 -1.38
N THR A 102 -18.06 -8.76 -0.46
CA THR A 102 -17.77 -9.56 0.74
C THR A 102 -19.01 -9.65 1.64
N PRO A 103 -19.46 -10.85 2.05
CA PRO A 103 -20.61 -10.99 2.95
C PRO A 103 -20.41 -10.21 4.25
N LEU A 104 -21.50 -9.64 4.78
CA LEU A 104 -21.58 -8.86 6.04
C LEU A 104 -20.83 -7.53 6.05
N VAL A 105 -19.59 -7.47 5.55
CA VAL A 105 -18.70 -6.32 5.67
C VAL A 105 -18.46 -5.56 4.37
N GLY A 106 -18.82 -6.14 3.21
CA GLY A 106 -18.52 -5.56 1.90
C GLY A 106 -19.22 -4.21 1.65
N ALA A 107 -20.55 -4.17 1.75
CA ALA A 107 -21.32 -2.94 1.54
C ALA A 107 -20.89 -1.75 2.44
N PRO A 108 -20.69 -1.92 3.76
CA PRO A 108 -20.19 -0.81 4.59
C PRO A 108 -18.74 -0.44 4.26
N LEU A 109 -17.88 -1.40 3.89
CA LEU A 109 -16.51 -1.14 3.49
C LEU A 109 -16.44 -0.35 2.17
N GLU A 110 -17.21 -0.74 1.17
CA GLU A 110 -17.31 -0.03 -0.11
C GLU A 110 -17.76 1.42 0.10
N ARG A 111 -18.83 1.63 0.87
CA ARG A 111 -19.31 2.99 1.21
C ARG A 111 -18.26 3.81 1.95
N LEU A 112 -17.50 3.18 2.85
CA LEU A 112 -16.42 3.84 3.57
C LEU A 112 -15.29 4.27 2.63
N LEU A 113 -14.88 3.38 1.71
CA LEU A 113 -13.79 3.64 0.77
C LEU A 113 -14.20 4.67 -0.30
N THR A 114 -15.38 4.52 -0.90
CA THR A 114 -15.90 5.47 -1.90
C THR A 114 -16.25 6.81 -1.27
N GLY A 115 -16.74 6.83 -0.03
CA GLY A 115 -17.09 8.04 0.72
C GLY A 115 -18.35 8.76 0.26
N GLY A 116 -19.06 8.24 -0.73
CA GLY A 116 -20.33 8.78 -1.23
C GLY A 116 -20.97 7.83 -2.23
N HIS A 117 -21.94 8.32 -2.99
CA HIS A 117 -22.63 7.53 -4.02
C HIS A 117 -21.77 7.28 -5.28
N GLN A 118 -20.72 8.07 -5.47
CA GLN A 118 -19.84 8.00 -6.63
C GLN A 118 -18.39 8.24 -6.22
N PHE A 119 -17.45 7.67 -6.98
CA PHE A 119 -16.04 7.98 -6.86
C PHE A 119 -15.80 9.45 -7.20
N GLY A 120 -15.13 10.19 -6.33
CA GLY A 120 -14.91 11.61 -6.53
C GLY A 120 -13.92 12.21 -5.53
N ASN A 121 -14.08 13.50 -5.24
CA ASN A 121 -13.10 14.24 -4.45
C ASN A 121 -12.91 13.68 -3.05
N LEU A 122 -13.99 13.31 -2.38
CA LEU A 122 -13.92 12.72 -1.04
C LEU A 122 -13.19 11.36 -1.04
N THR A 123 -13.41 10.53 -2.07
CA THR A 123 -12.66 9.28 -2.27
C THR A 123 -11.17 9.57 -2.35
N LEU A 124 -10.78 10.50 -3.23
CA LEU A 124 -9.38 10.85 -3.45
C LEU A 124 -8.71 11.39 -2.18
N THR A 125 -9.36 12.32 -1.47
CA THR A 125 -8.81 12.88 -0.23
C THR A 125 -8.67 11.81 0.86
N ARG A 126 -9.62 10.87 0.99
CA ARG A 126 -9.51 9.74 1.93
C ARG A 126 -8.35 8.82 1.58
N PHE A 127 -8.24 8.43 0.31
CA PHE A 127 -7.14 7.59 -0.18
C PHE A 127 -5.78 8.25 0.04
N TYR A 128 -5.68 9.57 -0.19
CA TYR A 128 -4.49 10.34 0.11
C TYR A 128 -4.14 10.31 1.61
N ALA A 129 -5.11 10.58 2.49
CA ALA A 129 -4.89 10.53 3.94
C ALA A 129 -4.46 9.13 4.41
N VAL A 130 -5.07 8.07 3.87
CA VAL A 130 -4.69 6.69 4.16
C VAL A 130 -3.26 6.40 3.68
N HIS A 131 -2.93 6.77 2.44
CA HIS A 131 -1.63 6.49 1.83
C HIS A 131 -0.47 7.29 2.44
N ALA A 132 -0.67 8.57 2.71
CA ALA A 132 0.38 9.48 3.14
C ALA A 132 0.53 9.58 4.67
N MET A 133 -0.48 9.15 5.44
CA MET A 133 -0.47 9.28 6.91
C MET A 133 -0.67 7.94 7.63
N LEU A 134 -1.78 7.25 7.39
CA LEU A 134 -2.14 6.05 8.15
C LEU A 134 -1.24 4.85 7.83
N LEU A 135 -1.11 4.51 6.54
CA LEU A 135 -0.31 3.35 6.12
C LEU A 135 1.17 3.49 6.50
N PRO A 136 1.83 4.66 6.37
CA PRO A 136 3.22 4.83 6.83
C PRO A 136 3.39 4.57 8.32
N LEU A 137 2.45 5.07 9.14
CA LEU A 137 2.49 4.84 10.59
C LEU A 137 2.35 3.35 10.92
N LEU A 138 1.41 2.67 10.27
CA LEU A 138 1.21 1.22 10.46
C LEU A 138 2.42 0.42 9.98
N LEU A 139 3.00 0.76 8.82
CA LEU A 139 4.18 0.08 8.29
C LEU A 139 5.37 0.20 9.23
N ILE A 140 5.60 1.38 9.81
CA ILE A 140 6.67 1.58 10.81
C ILE A 140 6.39 0.75 12.05
N ALA A 141 5.17 0.82 12.60
CA ALA A 141 4.81 0.10 13.83
C ALA A 141 4.98 -1.43 13.68
N PHE A 142 4.39 -2.01 12.61
CA PHE A 142 4.51 -3.44 12.34
C PHE A 142 5.92 -3.83 11.89
N GLY A 143 6.64 -2.96 11.19
CA GLY A 143 8.03 -3.19 10.78
C GLY A 143 8.97 -3.29 11.97
N VAL A 144 8.84 -2.37 12.92
CA VAL A 144 9.59 -2.42 14.19
C VAL A 144 9.24 -3.68 14.97
N ALA A 145 7.95 -4.03 15.10
CA ALA A 145 7.53 -5.24 15.78
C ALA A 145 8.09 -6.52 15.11
N HIS A 146 8.08 -6.58 13.78
CA HIS A 146 8.59 -7.71 13.01
C HIS A 146 10.10 -7.90 13.22
N VAL A 147 10.88 -6.83 13.12
CA VAL A 147 12.33 -6.88 13.37
C VAL A 147 12.63 -7.22 14.83
N ALA A 148 11.86 -6.69 15.79
CA ALA A 148 12.03 -7.01 17.21
C ALA A 148 11.74 -8.48 17.51
N ALA A 149 10.68 -9.05 16.93
CA ALA A 149 10.35 -10.47 17.07
C ALA A 149 11.43 -11.36 16.46
N MET A 150 11.93 -11.02 15.27
CA MET A 150 13.06 -11.72 14.64
C MET A 150 14.31 -11.67 15.51
N ARG A 151 14.69 -10.50 16.05
CA ARG A 151 15.87 -10.36 16.91
C ARG A 151 15.80 -11.18 18.20
N ARG A 152 14.60 -11.37 18.76
CA ARG A 152 14.41 -12.19 19.98
C ARG A 152 14.68 -13.68 19.75
N HIS A 153 14.37 -14.21 18.57
CA HIS A 153 14.52 -15.64 18.26
C HIS A 153 15.72 -15.97 17.37
N GLY A 154 16.44 -14.95 16.89
CA GLY A 154 17.58 -15.08 15.98
C GLY A 154 17.17 -15.44 14.55
N ILE A 155 18.18 -15.61 13.68
CA ILE A 155 18.00 -16.12 12.32
C ILE A 155 17.99 -17.65 12.32
N THR A 156 17.25 -18.25 11.38
CA THR A 156 17.32 -19.70 11.16
C THR A 156 18.71 -20.02 10.63
N ALA A 157 19.47 -20.87 11.33
CA ALA A 157 20.68 -21.46 10.77
C ALA A 157 20.23 -22.41 9.65
N SER A 158 20.58 -22.05 8.41
CA SER A 158 20.40 -22.88 7.23
C SER A 158 21.29 -24.12 7.29
#